data_AF-A0A5N6IHA1-F1
#
_entry.id   AF-A0A5N6IHA1-F1
#
_cell.length_a   1.000
_cell.length_b   1.000
_cell.length_c   1.000
_cell.angle_alpha   90.00
_cell.angle_beta   90.00
_cell.angle_gamma   90.00
#
_symmetry.space_group_name_H-M   'P 1'
#
loop_
_entity.id
_entity.type
_entity.pdbx_description
1 polymer ?
#
loop_
_entity_poly.entity_id
_entity_poly.type
_entity_poly.pdbx_seq_one_letter_code
_entity_poly.pdbx_strand_id
1 'polypeptide(L)'
;MGRTLTYPKRSANTVNRYKHRATYDLEAIHSIVNVAPVLHVSLTDPSEPFPVTLPMIGHMGDFHHPSSGLDEPLDIYMHGYVSSRLMNEARSAAASSPDGGLPVSICATMVDGIVLTLTPNSHNYNYRSAVIQGYARPVDDDEERLYAMELITNSVVTDRWRHSRVPPDNAEMQSTTILRVKVVSASGKIRDGGVTDLKKDYENEEVTARVWTGVIPIWQTMGEPVPSAGNQVAPVPEHVTSYIRLRNEESERYAKHAVTVPLPKEEIH
;
A
#
# COMPACT_ATOMS: atom_id res chain seq x y z
N MET A 1 -3.00 25.65 11.64
CA MET A 1 -3.23 24.57 10.66
C MET A 1 -1.95 24.45 9.85
N GLY A 2 -1.16 23.40 10.10
CA GLY A 2 0.07 23.13 9.35
C GLY A 2 -0.25 22.85 7.89
N ARG A 3 0.69 23.18 7.00
CA ARG A 3 0.51 22.98 5.55
C ARG A 3 0.65 21.48 5.25
N THR A 4 -0.45 20.82 4.90
CA THR A 4 -0.44 19.45 4.38
C THR A 4 0.44 19.36 3.15
N LEU A 5 1.46 18.49 3.18
CA LEU A 5 2.32 18.26 2.03
C LEU A 5 1.60 17.37 1.01
N THR A 6 1.80 17.68 -0.28
CA THR A 6 1.17 16.93 -1.36
C THR A 6 2.16 16.61 -2.46
N TYR A 7 1.97 15.47 -3.12
CA TYR A 7 2.72 15.09 -4.30
C TYR A 7 2.35 15.97 -5.51
N PRO A 8 3.31 16.24 -6.41
CA PRO A 8 3.04 17.02 -7.60
C PRO A 8 2.06 16.29 -8.52
N LYS A 9 1.09 17.04 -9.05
CA LYS A 9 0.20 16.57 -10.11
C LYS A 9 0.92 16.67 -11.46
N ARG A 10 0.91 15.58 -12.21
CA ARG A 10 1.46 15.42 -13.55
C ARG A 10 0.38 14.84 -14.45
N SER A 11 0.58 14.90 -15.77
CA SER A 11 -0.36 14.29 -16.72
C SER A 11 -0.59 12.80 -16.44
N ALA A 12 0.47 12.06 -16.06
CA ALA A 12 0.43 10.62 -15.86
C ALA A 12 -0.26 10.16 -14.56
N ASN A 13 -0.30 10.97 -13.49
CA ASN A 13 -0.95 10.60 -12.21
C ASN A 13 -2.26 11.35 -11.95
N THR A 14 -2.66 12.29 -12.81
CA THR A 14 -3.87 13.07 -12.63
C THR A 14 -5.11 12.19 -12.78
N VAL A 15 -5.85 12.03 -11.68
CA VAL A 15 -7.14 11.32 -11.67
C VAL A 15 -8.17 12.12 -12.46
N ASN A 16 -8.73 11.51 -13.51
CA ASN A 16 -9.69 12.17 -14.41
C ASN A 16 -11.16 11.86 -14.09
N ARG A 17 -11.49 10.63 -13.70
CA ARG A 17 -12.87 10.18 -13.40
C ARG A 17 -13.09 10.09 -11.89
N TYR A 18 -14.18 10.68 -11.39
CA TYR A 18 -14.47 10.84 -9.95
C TYR A 18 -13.35 11.60 -9.23
N LYS A 19 -13.08 12.84 -9.68
CA LYS A 19 -11.94 13.64 -9.20
C LYS A 19 -12.02 14.00 -7.72
N HIS A 20 -13.23 14.12 -7.18
CA HIS A 20 -13.48 14.41 -5.78
C HIS A 20 -13.02 13.28 -4.84
N ARG A 21 -12.81 12.06 -5.37
CA ARG A 21 -12.21 10.92 -4.65
C ARG A 21 -10.68 10.93 -4.65
N ALA A 22 -10.06 11.83 -5.42
CA ALA A 22 -8.61 11.85 -5.59
C ALA A 22 -7.95 12.56 -4.41
N THR A 23 -6.87 11.97 -3.90
CA THR A 23 -5.97 12.63 -2.95
C THR A 23 -4.55 12.64 -3.51
N TYR A 24 -3.79 13.67 -3.14
CA TYR A 24 -2.35 13.78 -3.41
C TYR A 24 -1.58 14.03 -2.12
N ASP A 25 -2.27 13.96 -0.98
CA ASP A 25 -1.72 14.10 0.36
C ASP A 25 -0.71 12.99 0.65
N LEU A 26 0.43 13.38 1.22
CA LEU A 26 1.50 12.43 1.56
C LEU A 26 1.00 11.44 2.61
N GLU A 27 0.43 11.93 3.71
CA GLU A 27 0.01 11.09 4.84
C GLU A 27 -1.00 10.02 4.40
N ALA A 28 -2.04 10.41 3.66
CA ALA A 28 -3.03 9.48 3.14
C ALA A 28 -2.42 8.43 2.20
N ILE A 29 -1.52 8.83 1.29
CA ILE A 29 -0.89 7.92 0.33
C ILE A 29 0.06 6.95 1.04
N HIS A 30 0.89 7.46 1.95
CA HIS A 30 1.88 6.66 2.67
C HIS A 30 1.18 5.68 3.61
N SER A 31 0.11 6.12 4.27
CA SER A 31 -0.75 5.24 5.07
C SER A 31 -1.29 4.08 4.25
N ILE A 32 -1.75 4.31 3.02
CA ILE A 32 -2.25 3.24 2.13
C ILE A 32 -1.14 2.25 1.76
N VAL A 33 0.06 2.73 1.45
CA VAL A 33 1.20 1.87 1.11
C VAL A 33 1.61 1.00 2.29
N ASN A 34 1.78 1.60 3.48
CA ASN A 34 2.31 0.92 4.65
C ASN A 34 1.32 -0.10 5.25
N VAL A 35 0.02 0.04 4.99
CA VAL A 35 -1.00 -0.93 5.41
C VAL A 35 -1.28 -2.01 4.36
N ALA A 36 -0.81 -1.85 3.12
CA ALA A 36 -1.02 -2.83 2.07
C ALA A 36 -0.05 -4.02 2.24
N PRO A 37 -0.55 -5.27 2.32
CA PRO A 37 0.33 -6.44 2.51
C PRO A 37 1.21 -6.74 1.28
N VAL A 38 0.80 -6.27 0.11
CA VAL A 38 1.50 -6.50 -1.16
C VAL A 38 1.46 -5.22 -1.99
N LEU A 39 2.64 -4.81 -2.45
CA LEU A 39 2.81 -3.76 -3.45
C LEU A 39 2.95 -4.40 -4.83
N HIS A 40 2.22 -3.88 -5.81
CA HIS A 40 2.34 -4.32 -7.20
C HIS A 40 3.32 -3.40 -7.92
N VAL A 41 4.52 -3.88 -8.17
CA VAL A 41 5.62 -3.13 -8.77
C VAL A 41 5.64 -3.40 -10.27
N SER A 42 5.29 -2.40 -11.04
CA SER A 42 5.26 -2.46 -12.50
C SER A 42 6.45 -1.74 -13.12
N LEU A 43 7.03 -2.37 -14.13
CA LEU A 43 8.13 -1.84 -14.93
C LEU A 43 7.95 -2.22 -16.40
N THR A 44 8.51 -1.41 -17.28
CA THR A 44 8.50 -1.65 -18.72
C THR A 44 9.88 -2.10 -19.17
N ASP A 45 9.93 -3.24 -19.86
CA ASP A 45 11.11 -3.65 -20.61
C ASP A 45 10.89 -3.24 -22.08
N PRO A 46 11.71 -2.35 -22.67
CA PRO A 46 11.56 -1.94 -24.07
C PRO A 46 11.65 -3.09 -25.08
N SER A 47 12.22 -4.23 -24.69
CA SER A 47 12.30 -5.43 -25.53
C SER A 47 11.03 -6.29 -25.48
N GLU A 48 10.14 -6.04 -24.52
CA GLU A 48 8.91 -6.80 -24.33
C GLU A 48 7.67 -5.94 -24.69
N PRO A 49 6.65 -6.52 -25.33
CA PRO A 49 5.44 -5.78 -25.68
C PRO A 49 4.54 -5.47 -24.47
N PHE A 50 4.73 -6.15 -23.34
CA PHE A 50 3.89 -6.03 -22.15
C PHE A 50 4.70 -5.59 -20.92
N PRO A 51 4.12 -4.75 -20.04
CA PRO A 51 4.77 -4.42 -18.79
C PRO A 51 4.81 -5.65 -17.87
N VAL A 52 5.85 -5.71 -17.06
CA VAL A 52 5.99 -6.69 -15.99
C VAL A 52 5.34 -6.11 -14.75
N THR A 53 4.64 -6.93 -13.97
CA THR A 53 4.13 -6.54 -12.64
C THR A 53 4.49 -7.62 -11.62
N LEU A 54 5.19 -7.23 -10.57
CA LEU A 54 5.69 -8.12 -9.52
C LEU A 54 5.01 -7.80 -8.19
N PRO A 55 4.39 -8.78 -7.51
CA PRO A 55 3.95 -8.62 -6.13
C PRO A 55 5.17 -8.64 -5.21
N MET A 56 5.34 -7.59 -4.40
CA MET A 56 6.48 -7.44 -3.50
C MET A 56 6.06 -6.91 -2.14
N ILE A 57 6.82 -7.27 -1.11
CA ILE A 57 6.75 -6.60 0.19
C ILE A 57 7.61 -5.34 0.10
N GLY A 58 7.04 -4.21 0.50
CA GLY A 58 7.76 -2.95 0.63
C GLY A 58 7.15 -2.08 1.72
N HIS A 59 7.88 -1.03 2.09
CA HIS A 59 7.44 -0.09 3.11
C HIS A 59 8.04 1.29 2.86
N MET A 60 7.32 2.34 3.24
CA MET A 60 7.82 3.72 3.14
C MET A 60 8.67 4.07 4.36
N GLY A 61 9.75 4.82 4.15
CA GLY A 61 10.59 5.34 5.22
C GLY A 61 11.62 6.34 4.71
N ASP A 62 12.32 7.01 5.63
CA ASP A 62 13.44 7.90 5.33
C ASP A 62 14.66 7.46 6.15
N PHE A 63 15.69 6.96 5.46
CA PHE A 63 16.94 6.57 6.10
C PHE A 63 17.68 7.76 6.72
N HIS A 64 17.63 8.94 6.09
CA HIS A 64 18.32 10.13 6.58
C HIS A 64 17.61 10.75 7.78
N HIS A 65 16.29 10.55 7.89
CA HIS A 65 15.49 10.99 9.02
C HIS A 65 14.53 9.88 9.50
N PRO A 66 15.02 8.87 10.24
CA PRO A 66 14.20 7.72 10.66
C PRO A 66 12.98 8.07 11.52
N SER A 67 12.92 9.29 12.06
CA SER A 67 11.78 9.82 12.83
C SER A 67 10.71 10.51 11.98
N SER A 68 10.88 10.56 10.65
CA SER A 68 9.94 11.23 9.75
C SER A 68 8.53 10.65 9.84
N GLY A 69 7.55 11.56 9.89
CA GLY A 69 6.13 11.21 9.84
C GLY A 69 5.69 10.79 8.44
N LEU A 70 4.49 10.22 8.34
CA LEU A 70 3.87 9.89 7.05
C LEU A 70 3.48 11.14 6.23
N ASP A 71 3.43 12.30 6.87
CA ASP A 71 3.19 13.60 6.25
C ASP A 71 4.45 14.24 5.65
N GLU A 72 5.61 13.61 5.81
CA GLU A 72 6.90 14.03 5.26
C GLU A 72 7.30 13.22 4.01
N PRO A 73 8.20 13.70 3.15
CA PRO A 73 8.66 12.93 1.99
C PRO A 73 9.38 11.65 2.42
N LEU A 74 8.91 10.48 1.95
CA LEU A 74 9.51 9.17 2.21
C LEU A 74 9.86 8.47 0.90
N ASP A 75 10.84 7.58 0.95
CA ASP A 75 11.18 6.63 -0.12
C ASP A 75 10.51 5.27 0.15
N ILE A 76 10.34 4.44 -0.90
CA ILE A 76 9.88 3.05 -0.72
C ILE A 76 11.08 2.12 -0.72
N TYR A 77 11.20 1.29 0.32
CA TYR A 77 12.19 0.23 0.40
C TYR A 77 11.54 -1.14 0.11
N MET A 78 12.21 -1.93 -0.73
CA MET A 78 11.82 -3.29 -1.09
C MET A 78 13.04 -4.19 -1.12
N HIS A 79 12.84 -5.50 -0.95
CA HIS A 79 13.93 -6.48 -1.02
C HIS A 79 13.66 -7.55 -2.07
N GLY A 80 14.71 -8.26 -2.44
CA GLY A 80 14.59 -9.46 -3.26
C GLY A 80 15.94 -10.11 -3.51
N TYR A 81 15.89 -11.28 -4.16
CA TYR A 81 17.09 -12.03 -4.46
C TYR A 81 17.99 -11.27 -5.43
N VAL A 82 19.30 -11.25 -5.14
CA VAL A 82 20.30 -10.44 -5.84
C VAL A 82 20.29 -10.64 -7.35
N SER A 83 20.06 -11.86 -7.84
CA SER A 83 20.06 -12.17 -9.28
C SER A 83 18.69 -12.04 -9.95
N SER A 84 17.67 -11.55 -9.25
CA SER A 84 16.35 -11.36 -9.86
C SER A 84 16.40 -10.27 -10.93
N ARG A 85 15.53 -10.39 -11.95
CA ARG A 85 15.49 -9.47 -13.09
C ARG A 85 15.35 -8.00 -12.65
N LEU A 86 14.43 -7.71 -11.73
CA LEU A 86 14.22 -6.36 -11.19
C LEU A 86 15.51 -5.77 -10.59
N MET A 87 16.27 -6.57 -9.83
CA MET A 87 17.51 -6.13 -9.18
C MET A 87 18.62 -5.87 -10.21
N ASN A 88 18.72 -6.73 -11.23
CA ASN A 88 19.66 -6.55 -12.34
C ASN A 88 19.35 -5.29 -13.15
N GLU A 89 18.08 -5.06 -13.49
CA GLU A 89 17.66 -3.88 -14.24
C GLU A 89 17.85 -2.59 -13.43
N ALA A 90 17.54 -2.61 -12.13
CA ALA A 90 17.79 -1.48 -11.25
C ALA A 90 19.28 -1.12 -11.17
N ARG A 91 20.17 -2.12 -11.05
CA ARG A 91 21.63 -1.91 -11.12
C ARG A 91 22.06 -1.32 -12.46
N SER A 92 21.63 -1.91 -13.57
CA SER A 92 21.97 -1.43 -14.91
C SER A 92 21.51 0.01 -15.15
N ALA A 93 20.29 0.34 -14.75
CA ALA A 93 19.75 1.68 -14.87
C ALA A 93 20.51 2.69 -13.98
N ALA A 94 20.80 2.33 -12.73
CA ALA A 94 21.58 3.16 -11.81
C ALA A 94 23.00 3.46 -12.32
N ALA A 95 23.65 2.49 -12.98
CA ALA A 95 24.96 2.67 -13.60
C ALA A 95 24.92 3.59 -14.84
N SER A 96 23.84 3.55 -15.61
CA SER A 96 23.67 4.39 -16.82
C SER A 96 23.23 5.83 -16.54
N SER A 97 22.66 6.09 -15.36
CA SER A 97 22.14 7.40 -14.98
C SER A 97 22.37 7.67 -13.49
N PRO A 98 23.41 8.45 -13.14
CA PRO A 98 23.78 8.73 -11.74
C PRO A 98 22.62 9.34 -10.93
N ASP A 99 21.84 10.22 -11.55
CA ASP A 99 20.68 10.87 -10.91
C ASP A 99 19.34 10.17 -11.23
N GLY A 100 19.36 9.15 -12.08
CA GLY A 100 18.19 8.39 -12.54
C GLY A 100 17.99 7.09 -11.77
N GLY A 101 17.50 6.06 -12.42
CA GLY A 101 17.24 4.74 -11.84
C GLY A 101 16.25 4.00 -12.73
N LEU A 102 15.87 2.79 -12.34
CA LEU A 102 14.85 2.05 -13.09
C LEU A 102 13.48 2.70 -12.86
N PRO A 103 12.80 3.23 -13.90
CA PRO A 103 11.48 3.79 -13.73
C PRO A 103 10.49 2.69 -13.31
N VAL A 104 9.77 2.92 -12.22
CA VAL A 104 8.77 1.98 -11.71
C VAL A 104 7.46 2.69 -11.40
N SER A 105 6.36 1.95 -11.54
CA SER A 105 5.03 2.33 -11.06
C SER A 105 4.59 1.32 -10.00
N ILE A 106 4.28 1.79 -8.79
CA ILE A 106 3.93 0.93 -7.65
C ILE A 106 2.48 1.19 -7.27
N CYS A 107 1.69 0.12 -7.19
CA CYS A 107 0.28 0.18 -6.79
C CYS A 107 0.05 -0.54 -5.46
N ALA A 108 -0.63 0.15 -4.54
CA ALA A 108 -1.20 -0.39 -3.31
C ALA A 108 -2.71 -0.24 -3.35
N THR A 109 -3.48 -1.26 -2.95
CA THR A 109 -4.95 -1.21 -2.96
C THR A 109 -5.53 -2.03 -1.81
N MET A 110 -6.53 -1.46 -1.14
CA MET A 110 -7.34 -2.09 -0.10
C MET A 110 -8.82 -1.99 -0.50
N VAL A 111 -9.57 -3.06 -0.33
CA VAL A 111 -11.03 -3.07 -0.47
C VAL A 111 -11.62 -3.06 0.94
N ASP A 112 -12.40 -2.03 1.23
CA ASP A 112 -12.95 -1.75 2.56
C ASP A 112 -14.47 -2.04 2.63
N GLY A 113 -15.13 -2.32 1.49
CA GLY A 113 -16.52 -2.80 1.48
C GLY A 113 -17.13 -2.97 0.09
N ILE A 114 -18.25 -3.69 -0.01
CA ILE A 114 -19.04 -3.89 -1.23
C ILE A 114 -20.28 -3.02 -1.13
N VAL A 115 -20.48 -2.13 -2.10
CA VAL A 115 -21.66 -1.25 -2.17
C VAL A 115 -22.67 -1.82 -3.14
N LEU A 116 -23.80 -2.27 -2.56
CA LEU A 116 -24.93 -2.86 -3.26
C LEU A 116 -26.04 -1.81 -3.39
N THR A 117 -26.50 -1.61 -4.61
CA THR A 117 -27.33 -0.49 -5.06
C THR A 117 -28.53 -1.04 -5.84
N LEU A 118 -29.51 -0.20 -6.19
CA LEU A 118 -30.74 -0.64 -6.85
C LEU A 118 -30.53 -1.15 -8.28
N THR A 119 -29.45 -0.74 -8.95
CA THR A 119 -29.17 -1.13 -10.34
C THR A 119 -27.79 -1.75 -10.51
N PRO A 120 -27.61 -2.69 -11.46
CA PRO A 120 -26.31 -3.32 -11.70
C PRO A 120 -25.16 -2.33 -11.99
N ASN A 121 -25.49 -1.19 -12.61
CA ASN A 121 -24.50 -0.19 -13.01
C ASN A 121 -24.06 0.75 -11.88
N SER A 122 -24.81 0.82 -10.77
CA SER A 122 -24.46 1.66 -9.61
C SER A 122 -23.64 0.92 -8.55
N HIS A 123 -23.49 -0.41 -8.65
CA HIS A 123 -22.66 -1.20 -7.72
C HIS A 123 -21.23 -0.69 -7.66
N ASN A 124 -20.62 -0.76 -6.47
CA ASN A 124 -19.28 -0.23 -6.25
C ASN A 124 -18.53 -0.94 -5.12
N TYR A 125 -17.32 -0.49 -4.85
CA TYR A 125 -16.54 -0.86 -3.67
C TYR A 125 -16.24 0.38 -2.83
N ASN A 126 -16.25 0.27 -1.51
CA ASN A 126 -15.41 1.15 -0.70
C ASN A 126 -13.97 0.65 -0.83
N TYR A 127 -13.03 1.55 -1.12
CA TYR A 127 -11.63 1.21 -1.35
C TYR A 127 -10.71 2.38 -1.09
N ARG A 128 -9.44 2.06 -0.88
CA ARG A 128 -8.33 3.01 -0.97
C ARG A 128 -7.27 2.45 -1.88
N SER A 129 -6.73 3.29 -2.76
CA SER A 129 -5.58 2.94 -3.56
C SER A 129 -4.58 4.08 -3.66
N ALA A 130 -3.33 3.72 -3.88
CA ALA A 130 -2.24 4.62 -4.17
C ALA A 130 -1.46 4.10 -5.38
N VAL A 131 -1.16 4.99 -6.33
CA VAL A 131 -0.27 4.73 -7.46
C VAL A 131 0.91 5.69 -7.36
N ILE A 132 2.11 5.14 -7.28
CA ILE A 132 3.35 5.85 -7.02
C ILE A 132 4.27 5.66 -8.22
N GLN A 133 4.86 6.74 -8.70
CA GLN A 133 5.83 6.73 -9.79
C GLN A 133 7.17 7.22 -9.25
N GLY A 134 8.23 6.49 -9.55
CA GLY A 134 9.55 6.78 -9.02
C GLY A 134 10.67 6.06 -9.75
N TYR A 135 11.87 6.18 -9.21
CA TYR A 135 13.06 5.54 -9.73
C TYR A 135 13.65 4.60 -8.69
N ALA A 136 13.68 3.31 -9.01
CA ALA A 136 14.29 2.27 -8.18
C ALA A 136 15.82 2.26 -8.37
N ARG A 137 16.55 2.23 -7.26
CA ARG A 137 18.01 2.08 -7.23
C ARG A 137 18.40 1.06 -6.16
N PRO A 138 19.47 0.28 -6.37
CA PRO A 138 20.09 -0.50 -5.30
C PRO A 138 20.54 0.42 -4.16
N VAL A 139 20.44 -0.09 -2.94
CA VAL A 139 21.08 0.51 -1.76
C VAL A 139 22.48 -0.08 -1.62
N ASP A 140 23.49 0.76 -1.75
CA ASP A 140 24.91 0.36 -1.70
C ASP A 140 25.55 0.62 -0.32
N ASP A 141 24.96 1.51 0.49
CA ASP A 141 25.42 1.80 1.85
C ASP A 141 24.91 0.73 2.83
N ASP A 142 25.83 0.18 3.65
CA ASP A 142 25.51 -0.92 4.56
C ASP A 142 24.58 -0.48 5.71
N GLU A 143 24.65 0.77 6.17
CA GLU A 143 23.78 1.29 7.23
C GLU A 143 22.35 1.49 6.70
N GLU A 144 22.20 2.08 5.51
CA GLU A 144 20.90 2.23 4.83
C GLU A 144 20.27 0.87 4.54
N ARG A 145 21.11 -0.09 4.17
CA ARG A 145 20.67 -1.45 3.88
C ARG A 145 20.14 -2.14 5.13
N LEU A 146 20.84 -2.07 6.26
CA LEU A 146 20.37 -2.62 7.53
C LEU A 146 19.10 -1.93 8.02
N TYR A 147 19.02 -0.60 7.90
CA TYR A 147 17.82 0.18 8.17
C TYR A 147 16.62 -0.33 7.34
N ALA A 148 16.80 -0.50 6.04
CA ALA A 148 15.75 -0.97 5.15
C ALA A 148 15.32 -2.41 5.46
N MET A 149 16.26 -3.29 5.81
CA MET A 149 15.96 -4.66 6.22
C MET A 149 15.14 -4.69 7.53
N GLU A 150 15.51 -3.87 8.51
CA GLU A 150 14.74 -3.71 9.74
C GLU A 150 13.34 -3.15 9.46
N LEU A 151 13.23 -2.11 8.64
CA LEU A 151 11.98 -1.47 8.25
C LEU A 151 11.02 -2.46 7.58
N ILE A 152 11.51 -3.21 6.59
CA ILE A 152 10.72 -4.23 5.87
C ILE A 152 10.35 -5.40 6.80
N THR A 153 11.24 -5.82 7.69
CA THR A 153 10.93 -6.91 8.63
C THR A 153 9.84 -6.50 9.60
N ASN A 154 9.92 -5.26 10.12
CA ASN A 154 8.96 -4.71 11.05
C ASN A 154 7.63 -4.32 10.38
N SER A 155 7.56 -4.18 9.06
CA SER A 155 6.30 -3.98 8.34
C SER A 155 5.46 -5.26 8.26
N VAL A 156 6.11 -6.44 8.22
CA VAL A 156 5.42 -7.74 8.19
C VAL A 156 4.79 -8.05 9.55
N VAL A 157 5.54 -7.86 10.63
CA VAL A 157 5.04 -7.91 12.01
C VAL A 157 5.81 -6.85 12.77
N THR A 158 5.09 -5.95 13.44
CA THR A 158 5.73 -4.90 14.23
C THR A 158 6.70 -5.52 15.21
N ASP A 159 7.91 -4.95 15.22
CA ASP A 159 8.96 -5.33 16.14
C ASP A 159 9.56 -6.75 15.95
N ARG A 160 9.38 -7.30 14.75
CA ARG A 160 9.88 -8.63 14.42
C ARG A 160 11.40 -8.69 14.32
N TRP A 161 12.05 -7.60 13.91
CA TRP A 161 13.50 -7.56 13.70
C TRP A 161 14.28 -7.91 14.98
N ARG A 162 14.07 -7.18 16.08
CA ARG A 162 14.77 -7.45 17.35
C ARG A 162 14.40 -8.78 18.00
N HIS A 163 13.27 -9.36 17.60
CA HIS A 163 12.81 -10.69 18.01
C HIS A 163 13.24 -11.82 17.05
N SER A 164 14.23 -11.55 16.19
CA SER A 164 14.86 -12.51 15.28
C SER A 164 16.36 -12.61 15.58
N ARG A 165 17.07 -13.57 14.97
CA ARG A 165 18.55 -13.61 15.03
C ARG A 165 19.09 -12.43 14.23
N VAL A 166 19.75 -11.48 14.90
CA VAL A 166 20.33 -10.29 14.29
C VAL A 166 21.79 -10.10 14.70
N PRO A 167 22.63 -9.46 13.86
CA PRO A 167 22.35 -9.05 12.49
C PRO A 167 22.28 -10.24 11.51
N PRO A 168 21.78 -10.03 10.27
CA PRO A 168 21.92 -11.00 9.19
C PRO A 168 23.38 -11.38 8.98
N ASP A 169 23.62 -12.64 8.62
CA ASP A 169 24.98 -13.10 8.33
C ASP A 169 25.44 -12.70 6.92
N ASN A 170 26.72 -12.94 6.61
CA ASN A 170 27.30 -12.56 5.33
C ASN A 170 26.62 -13.23 4.13
N ALA A 171 26.13 -14.47 4.27
CA ALA A 171 25.49 -15.18 3.17
C ALA A 171 24.09 -14.61 2.89
N GLU A 172 23.33 -14.32 3.94
CA GLU A 172 22.05 -13.60 3.86
C GLU A 172 22.25 -12.21 3.23
N MET A 173 23.34 -11.53 3.61
CA MET A 173 23.68 -10.23 3.05
C MET A 173 24.11 -10.31 1.57
N GLN A 174 24.85 -11.32 1.15
CA GLN A 174 25.26 -11.45 -0.25
C GLN A 174 24.11 -11.85 -1.19
N SER A 175 23.15 -12.60 -0.69
CA SER A 175 22.01 -13.10 -1.47
C SER A 175 20.85 -12.10 -1.61
N THR A 176 20.82 -11.05 -0.78
CA THR A 176 19.73 -10.08 -0.73
C THR A 176 20.15 -8.74 -1.30
N THR A 177 19.35 -8.16 -2.20
CA THR A 177 19.46 -6.76 -2.63
C THR A 177 18.26 -5.98 -2.10
N ILE A 178 18.53 -4.78 -1.59
CA ILE A 178 17.52 -3.78 -1.26
C ILE A 178 17.44 -2.77 -2.40
N LEU A 179 16.22 -2.45 -2.80
CA LEU A 179 15.94 -1.30 -3.66
C LEU A 179 15.30 -0.19 -2.85
N ARG A 180 15.76 1.02 -3.09
CA ARG A 180 15.09 2.26 -2.71
C ARG A 180 14.44 2.87 -3.93
N VAL A 181 13.18 3.23 -3.81
CA VAL A 181 12.43 3.94 -4.85
C VAL A 181 12.24 5.37 -4.42
N LYS A 182 12.96 6.28 -5.09
CA LYS A 182 12.75 7.71 -4.91
C LYS A 182 11.42 8.10 -5.52
N VAL A 183 10.50 8.58 -4.69
CA VAL A 183 9.15 8.96 -5.15
C VAL A 183 9.21 10.28 -5.92
N VAL A 184 8.67 10.28 -7.13
CA VAL A 184 8.66 11.43 -8.02
C VAL A 184 7.28 12.09 -8.06
N SER A 185 6.24 11.27 -8.06
CA SER A 185 4.84 11.69 -7.97
C SER A 185 3.97 10.52 -7.54
N ALA A 186 2.86 10.80 -6.87
CA ALA A 186 1.88 9.80 -6.52
C ALA A 186 0.47 10.36 -6.62
N SER A 187 -0.51 9.47 -6.74
CA SER A 187 -1.92 9.82 -6.56
C SER A 187 -2.63 8.73 -5.78
N GLY A 188 -3.52 9.14 -4.89
CA GLY A 188 -4.41 8.27 -4.16
C GLY A 188 -5.84 8.41 -4.67
N LYS A 189 -6.63 7.37 -4.52
CA LYS A 189 -8.07 7.42 -4.76
C LYS A 189 -8.81 6.65 -3.68
N ILE A 190 -9.72 7.33 -3.01
CA ILE A 190 -10.45 6.81 -1.87
C ILE A 190 -11.94 6.91 -2.16
N ARG A 191 -12.63 5.79 -2.00
CA ARG A 191 -14.09 5.75 -1.98
C ARG A 191 -14.53 5.18 -0.63
N ASP A 192 -15.30 5.96 0.07
CA ASP A 192 -16.01 5.61 1.30
C ASP A 192 -17.47 6.06 1.17
N GLY A 193 -18.23 5.85 2.25
CA GLY A 193 -19.64 6.17 2.36
C GLY A 193 -20.58 5.06 1.93
N GLY A 194 -21.85 5.46 1.83
CA GLY A 194 -22.99 4.57 1.62
C GLY A 194 -23.35 4.31 0.16
N VAL A 195 -24.62 3.97 -0.02
CA VAL A 195 -25.27 3.70 -1.30
C VAL A 195 -25.65 5.02 -1.96
N THR A 196 -25.40 5.12 -3.26
CA THR A 196 -25.91 6.19 -4.13
C THR A 196 -26.69 5.55 -5.26
N ASP A 197 -27.97 5.88 -5.37
CA ASP A 197 -28.82 5.51 -6.49
C ASP A 197 -29.43 6.76 -7.14
N LEU A 198 -29.83 6.63 -8.40
CA LEU A 198 -30.47 7.74 -9.11
C LEU A 198 -31.90 7.93 -8.58
N LYS A 199 -32.37 9.19 -8.61
CA LYS A 199 -33.72 9.57 -8.21
C LYS A 199 -34.82 8.69 -8.80
N LYS A 200 -34.77 8.45 -10.10
CA LYS A 200 -35.74 7.59 -10.81
C LYS A 200 -35.82 6.16 -10.27
N ASP A 201 -34.74 5.66 -9.66
CA ASP A 201 -34.64 4.27 -9.20
C ASP A 201 -35.09 4.17 -7.74
N TYR A 202 -34.69 5.11 -6.87
CA TYR A 202 -35.14 5.12 -5.47
C TYR A 202 -36.60 5.59 -5.29
N GLU A 203 -37.16 6.35 -6.24
CA GLU A 203 -38.59 6.69 -6.26
C GLU A 203 -39.46 5.57 -6.86
N ASN A 204 -38.87 4.51 -7.41
CA ASN A 204 -39.61 3.38 -7.96
C ASN A 204 -39.92 2.35 -6.86
N GLU A 205 -41.15 2.39 -6.33
CA GLU A 205 -41.63 1.48 -5.27
C GLU A 205 -41.51 -0.01 -5.62
N GLU A 206 -41.70 -0.39 -6.88
CA GLU A 206 -41.60 -1.79 -7.31
C GLU A 206 -40.14 -2.30 -7.25
N VAL A 207 -39.17 -1.40 -7.44
CA VAL A 207 -37.75 -1.72 -7.35
C VAL A 207 -37.32 -1.71 -5.89
N THR A 208 -37.64 -0.65 -5.14
CA THR A 208 -37.24 -0.51 -3.73
C THR A 208 -37.89 -1.53 -2.80
N ALA A 209 -39.07 -2.06 -3.16
CA ALA A 209 -39.71 -3.14 -2.40
C ALA A 209 -39.06 -4.53 -2.64
N ARG A 210 -38.29 -4.72 -3.72
CA ARG A 210 -37.71 -6.05 -4.07
C ARG A 210 -36.18 -6.10 -3.99
N VAL A 211 -35.49 -4.98 -4.15
CA VAL A 211 -34.02 -4.93 -4.21
C VAL A 211 -33.48 -4.38 -2.89
N TRP A 212 -32.70 -5.20 -2.18
CA TRP A 212 -31.96 -4.75 -1.01
C TRP A 212 -30.75 -3.91 -1.42
N THR A 213 -30.52 -2.81 -0.71
CA THR A 213 -29.32 -1.97 -0.86
C THR A 213 -28.58 -1.85 0.46
N GLY A 214 -27.28 -1.65 0.39
CA GLY A 214 -26.44 -1.46 1.56
C GLY A 214 -24.97 -1.64 1.26
N VAL A 215 -24.17 -1.56 2.31
CA VAL A 215 -22.73 -1.80 2.22
C VAL A 215 -22.35 -2.99 3.08
N ILE A 216 -21.63 -3.93 2.51
CA ILE A 216 -21.00 -5.03 3.24
C ILE A 216 -19.55 -4.59 3.52
N PRO A 217 -19.22 -4.12 4.75
CA PRO A 217 -17.84 -3.77 5.08
C PRO A 217 -16.92 -4.99 4.95
N ILE A 218 -15.72 -4.78 4.42
CA ILE A 218 -14.67 -5.79 4.26
C ILE A 218 -13.45 -5.31 5.03
N TRP A 219 -12.89 -6.19 5.85
CA TRP A 219 -11.57 -5.99 6.45
C TRP A 219 -10.80 -7.29 6.47
N GLN A 220 -9.48 -7.19 6.53
CA GLN A 220 -8.60 -8.34 6.73
C GLN A 220 -8.54 -8.68 8.21
N THR A 221 -8.52 -9.97 8.52
CA THR A 221 -8.28 -10.48 9.87
C THR A 221 -7.15 -11.50 9.85
N MET A 222 -6.21 -11.33 10.77
CA MET A 222 -5.16 -12.30 11.07
C MET A 222 -5.73 -13.33 12.05
N GLY A 223 -5.56 -14.60 11.73
CA GLY A 223 -5.99 -15.72 12.58
C GLY A 223 -4.98 -16.08 13.68
N GLU A 224 -5.29 -17.15 14.40
CA GLU A 224 -4.44 -17.67 15.48
C GLU A 224 -3.07 -18.15 14.96
N PRO A 225 -1.94 -17.80 15.62
CA PRO A 225 -0.62 -18.27 15.24
C PRO A 225 -0.50 -19.80 15.31
N VAL A 226 -0.05 -20.40 14.21
CA VAL A 226 0.24 -21.84 14.15
C VAL A 226 1.74 -22.04 14.33
N PRO A 227 2.20 -22.71 15.40
CA PRO A 227 3.63 -22.94 15.63
C PRO A 227 4.20 -23.92 14.60
N SER A 228 5.45 -23.71 14.20
CA SER A 228 6.17 -24.67 13.35
C SER A 228 6.54 -25.92 14.15
N ALA A 229 6.77 -27.05 13.46
CA ALA A 229 7.08 -28.33 14.09
C ALA A 229 8.33 -28.30 14.99
N GLY A 230 9.30 -27.43 14.69
CA GLY A 230 10.54 -27.26 15.46
C GLY A 230 10.50 -26.14 16.50
N ASN A 231 9.37 -25.44 16.65
CA ASN A 231 9.27 -24.34 17.59
C ASN A 231 9.36 -24.84 19.04
N GLN A 232 10.27 -24.25 19.81
CA GLN A 232 10.46 -24.54 21.23
C GLN A 232 10.02 -23.40 22.16
N VAL A 233 9.59 -22.26 21.60
CA VAL A 233 9.18 -21.09 22.38
C VAL A 233 7.68 -21.14 22.64
N ALA A 234 7.28 -21.07 23.92
CA ALA A 234 5.89 -20.98 24.35
C ALA A 234 5.77 -20.11 25.61
N PRO A 235 4.70 -19.29 25.74
CA PRO A 235 3.61 -19.08 24.77
C PRO A 235 4.05 -18.28 23.53
N VAL A 236 3.13 -18.00 22.61
CA VAL A 236 3.40 -17.07 21.50
C VAL A 236 3.87 -15.73 22.08
N PRO A 237 4.99 -15.15 21.60
CA PRO A 237 5.50 -13.89 22.13
C PRO A 237 4.51 -12.74 22.03
N GLU A 238 4.53 -11.85 23.04
CA GLU A 238 3.59 -10.74 23.16
C GLU A 238 3.58 -9.80 21.95
N HIS A 239 4.74 -9.54 21.32
CA HIS A 239 4.81 -8.68 20.13
C HIS A 239 3.95 -9.22 18.98
N VAL A 240 3.88 -10.55 18.82
CA VAL A 240 3.06 -11.19 17.78
C VAL A 240 1.58 -11.10 18.12
N THR A 241 1.19 -11.48 19.34
CA THR A 241 -0.22 -11.46 19.76
C THR A 241 -0.77 -10.04 19.79
N SER A 242 0.03 -9.07 20.25
CA SER A 242 -0.34 -7.66 20.26
C SER A 242 -0.46 -7.09 18.86
N TYR A 243 0.45 -7.43 17.94
CA TYR A 243 0.36 -7.03 16.55
C TYR A 243 -0.93 -7.54 15.89
N ILE A 244 -1.24 -8.83 16.02
CA ILE A 244 -2.47 -9.43 15.48
C ILE A 244 -3.70 -8.71 16.00
N ARG A 245 -3.79 -8.53 17.32
CA ARG A 245 -4.93 -7.87 17.96
C ARG A 245 -5.11 -6.44 17.46
N LEU A 246 -4.05 -5.62 17.53
CA LEU A 246 -4.10 -4.21 17.12
C LEU A 246 -4.45 -4.07 15.64
N ARG A 247 -3.87 -4.93 14.79
CA ARG A 247 -4.10 -4.89 13.35
C ARG A 247 -5.53 -5.28 12.97
N ASN A 248 -6.09 -6.30 13.64
CA ASN A 248 -7.48 -6.69 13.48
C ASN A 248 -8.43 -5.57 13.92
N GLU A 249 -8.20 -4.99 15.11
CA GLU A 249 -8.99 -3.88 15.64
C GLU A 249 -8.95 -2.65 14.72
N GLU A 250 -7.77 -2.30 14.19
CA GLU A 250 -7.60 -1.18 13.27
C GLU A 250 -8.33 -1.41 11.94
N SER A 251 -8.15 -2.59 11.33
CA SER A 251 -8.75 -2.93 10.03
C SER A 251 -10.28 -2.94 10.11
N GLU A 252 -10.83 -3.52 11.17
CA GLU A 252 -12.27 -3.53 11.42
C GLU A 252 -12.82 -2.12 11.68
N ARG A 253 -12.12 -1.32 12.51
CA ARG A 253 -12.51 0.06 12.81
C ARG A 253 -12.54 0.91 11.54
N TYR A 254 -11.52 0.79 10.69
CA TYR A 254 -11.45 1.52 9.43
C TYR A 254 -12.64 1.16 8.52
N ALA A 255 -12.86 -0.13 8.26
CA ALA A 255 -13.92 -0.57 7.36
C ALA A 255 -15.31 -0.16 7.85
N LYS A 256 -15.59 -0.29 9.16
CA LYS A 256 -16.84 0.17 9.76
C LYS A 256 -17.02 1.68 9.64
N HIS A 257 -15.96 2.45 9.89
CA HIS A 257 -16.00 3.90 9.74
C HIS A 257 -16.24 4.32 8.29
N ALA A 258 -15.57 3.69 7.33
CA ALA A 258 -15.69 3.99 5.91
C ALA A 258 -17.15 3.95 5.44
N VAL A 259 -17.97 3.01 5.92
CA VAL A 259 -19.40 2.94 5.55
C VAL A 259 -20.21 4.14 6.07
N THR A 260 -19.77 4.77 7.17
CA THR A 260 -20.48 5.88 7.83
C THR A 260 -20.08 7.26 7.32
N VAL A 261 -19.05 7.36 6.46
CA VAL A 261 -18.61 8.63 5.90
C VAL A 261 -19.74 9.24 5.07
N PRO A 262 -20.13 10.51 5.33
CA PRO A 262 -21.15 11.16 4.53
C PRO A 262 -20.74 11.23 3.05
N LEU A 263 -21.66 10.89 2.16
CA LEU A 263 -21.41 10.99 0.73
C LEU A 263 -21.08 12.45 0.34
N PRO A 264 -20.09 12.65 -0.54
CA PRO A 264 -19.79 13.97 -1.08
C PRO A 264 -20.97 14.46 -1.92
N LYS A 265 -21.14 15.79 -2.06
CA LYS A 265 -22.27 16.40 -2.78
C LYS A 265 -22.36 15.91 -4.23
N GLU A 266 -21.22 15.61 -4.85
CA GLU A 266 -21.08 15.07 -6.20
C GLU A 266 -21.69 13.67 -6.38
N GLU A 267 -21.92 12.94 -5.28
CA GLU A 267 -22.50 11.60 -5.23
C GLU A 267 -23.90 11.57 -4.63
N ILE A 268 -24.54 12.73 -4.44
CA ILE A 268 -25.93 12.82 -4.01
C ILE A 268 -26.77 13.17 -5.25
N HIS A 269 -27.74 12.32 -5.59
CA HIS A 269 -28.59 12.43 -6.79
C HIS A 269 -30.06 12.69 -6.47
#